data_AF-A0A2X3EVG0-F1
#
_entry.id   AF-A0A2X3EVG0-F1
#
_cell.length_a   1.000
_cell.length_b   1.000
_cell.length_c   1.000
_cell.angle_alpha   90.00
_cell.angle_beta   90.00
_cell.angle_gamma   90.00
#
_symmetry.space_group_name_H-M   'P 1'
#
loop_
_entity.id
_entity.type
_entity.pdbx_description
1 polymer ?
#
loop_
_entity_poly.entity_id
_entity_poly.type
_entity_poly.pdbx_seq_one_letter_code
_entity_poly.pdbx_strand_id
1 'polypeptide(L)'
;MLGQNQHFSHSAPQTVPYAIERFQVETQRLYGVLNQRLGCSPWLGGDHYSIADIAAWPWVNCHVRQRIDLANYPAVHNWYERIKQRPATAEAMLKIQLY
;
A
#
# COMPACT_ATOMS: atom_id res chain seq x y z
N MET A 1 -8.19 5.86 2.23
CA MET A 1 -8.73 6.51 1.02
C MET A 1 -7.70 6.56 -0.11
N LEU A 2 -6.98 5.46 -0.34
CA LEU A 2 -5.87 5.41 -1.32
C LEU A 2 -6.36 5.62 -2.76
N GLY A 3 -7.55 5.08 -3.10
CA GLY A 3 -8.17 5.32 -4.39
C GLY A 3 -8.49 6.80 -4.66
N GLN A 4 -8.85 7.58 -3.63
CA GLN A 4 -9.11 9.01 -3.79
C GLN A 4 -7.81 9.79 -4.02
N ASN A 5 -6.73 9.46 -3.29
CA ASN A 5 -5.41 10.02 -3.59
C ASN A 5 -5.03 9.76 -5.05
N GLN A 6 -5.18 8.50 -5.51
CA GLN A 6 -4.86 8.16 -6.88
C GLN A 6 -5.71 8.94 -7.90
N HIS A 7 -7.03 9.06 -7.66
CA HIS A 7 -7.93 9.81 -8.54
C HIS A 7 -7.50 11.28 -8.66
N PHE A 8 -7.40 12.01 -7.55
CA PHE A 8 -7.09 13.44 -7.59
C PHE A 8 -5.65 13.74 -8.03
N SER A 9 -4.72 12.83 -7.80
CA SER A 9 -3.31 13.02 -8.19
C SER A 9 -3.00 12.62 -9.65
N HIS A 10 -3.80 11.76 -10.29
CA HIS A 10 -3.46 11.19 -11.61
C HIS A 10 -4.60 11.13 -12.62
N SER A 11 -5.85 11.08 -12.19
CA SER A 11 -6.99 10.78 -13.07
C SER A 11 -7.99 11.92 -13.19
N ALA A 12 -8.03 12.83 -12.22
CA ALA A 12 -8.92 13.99 -12.27
C ALA A 12 -8.57 14.86 -13.49
N PRO A 13 -9.56 15.30 -14.29
CA PRO A 13 -9.32 16.08 -15.51
C PRO A 13 -8.77 17.48 -15.22
N GLN A 14 -8.91 17.95 -13.98
CA GLN A 14 -8.38 19.22 -13.50
C GLN A 14 -7.69 18.99 -12.15
N THR A 15 -6.60 19.71 -11.93
CA THR A 15 -5.87 19.68 -10.65
C THR A 15 -6.72 20.35 -9.57
N VAL A 16 -6.95 19.63 -8.46
CA VAL A 16 -7.65 20.14 -7.27
C VAL A 16 -6.70 20.10 -6.07
N PRO A 17 -5.93 21.17 -5.80
CA PRO A 17 -4.85 21.15 -4.80
C PRO A 17 -5.30 20.69 -3.41
N TYR A 18 -6.43 21.21 -2.92
CA TYR A 18 -6.98 20.84 -1.61
C TYR A 18 -7.30 19.34 -1.51
N ALA A 19 -7.88 18.74 -2.56
CA ALA A 19 -8.20 17.32 -2.55
C ALA A 19 -6.93 16.47 -2.55
N ILE A 20 -5.93 16.84 -3.37
CA ILE A 20 -4.62 16.18 -3.41
C ILE A 20 -3.99 16.21 -2.03
N GLU A 21 -3.90 17.37 -1.39
CA GLU A 21 -3.30 17.51 -0.05
C GLU A 21 -4.07 16.69 1.00
N ARG A 22 -5.39 16.83 1.05
CA ARG A 22 -6.24 16.09 1.99
C ARG A 22 -6.05 14.58 1.88
N PHE A 23 -6.06 14.03 0.66
CA PHE A 23 -5.91 12.60 0.46
C PHE A 23 -4.46 12.12 0.57
N GLN A 24 -3.48 12.99 0.38
CA GLN A 24 -2.08 12.69 0.69
C GLN A 24 -1.87 12.55 2.20
N VAL A 25 -2.38 13.47 3.02
CA VAL A 25 -2.30 13.40 4.49
C VAL A 25 -3.00 12.15 5.01
N GLU A 26 -4.20 11.84 4.49
CA GLU A 26 -4.91 10.62 4.88
C GLU A 26 -4.18 9.34 4.43
N THR A 27 -3.50 9.37 3.27
CA THR A 27 -2.65 8.27 2.82
C THR A 27 -1.52 8.03 3.82
N GLN A 28 -0.77 9.08 4.19
CA GLN A 28 0.30 8.99 5.18
C GLN A 28 -0.21 8.44 6.52
N ARG A 29 -1.36 8.92 6.99
CA ARG A 29 -1.99 8.42 8.23
C ARG A 29 -2.29 6.92 8.17
N LEU A 30 -2.80 6.42 7.03
CA LEU A 30 -3.09 4.99 6.85
C LEU A 30 -1.82 4.15 6.85
N TYR A 31 -0.75 4.60 6.21
CA TYR A 31 0.56 3.94 6.30
C TYR A 31 1.11 3.95 7.73
N GLY A 32 0.89 5.04 8.48
CA GLY A 32 1.23 5.10 9.90
C GLY A 32 0.51 4.05 10.74
N VAL A 33 -0.81 3.91 10.57
CA VAL A 33 -1.61 2.86 11.24
C VAL A 33 -1.13 1.46 10.86
N LEU A 34 -0.88 1.24 9.58
CA LEU A 34 -0.38 -0.05 9.08
C LEU A 34 0.97 -0.40 9.68
N ASN A 35 1.89 0.57 9.72
CA ASN A 35 3.23 0.42 10.30
C ASN A 35 3.18 0.12 11.79
N GLN A 36 2.30 0.79 12.54
CA GLN A 36 2.10 0.51 13.96
C GLN A 36 1.58 -0.92 14.17
N ARG A 37 0.58 -1.36 13.39
CA ARG A 37 0.04 -2.73 13.51
C ARG A 37 1.12 -3.78 13.21
N LEU A 38 1.85 -3.61 12.12
CA LEU A 38 2.91 -4.53 11.71
C LEU A 38 4.16 -4.46 12.59
N GLY A 39 4.34 -3.36 13.34
CA GLY A 39 5.36 -3.26 14.39
C GLY A 39 5.06 -4.17 15.59
N CYS A 40 3.80 -4.55 15.80
CA CYS A 40 3.38 -5.42 16.91
C CYS A 40 3.00 -6.84 16.49
N SER A 41 2.90 -7.13 15.19
CA SER A 41 2.38 -8.38 14.66
C SER A 41 3.02 -8.71 13.32
N PRO A 42 3.41 -9.98 13.06
CA PRO A 42 4.08 -10.35 11.80
C PRO A 42 3.17 -10.21 10.57
N TRP A 43 1.86 -10.30 10.76
CA TRP A 43 0.83 -10.12 9.74
C TRP A 43 -0.32 -9.26 10.26
N LEU A 44 -1.17 -8.75 9.37
CA LEU A 44 -2.27 -7.87 9.77
C LEU A 44 -3.27 -8.57 10.70
N GLY A 45 -3.58 -9.84 10.42
CA GLY A 45 -4.49 -10.66 11.21
C GLY A 45 -3.91 -11.24 12.50
N GLY A 46 -2.60 -11.13 12.74
CA GLY A 46 -1.92 -11.78 13.87
C GLY A 46 -0.70 -12.58 13.42
N ASP A 47 -0.58 -13.80 13.93
CA ASP A 47 0.60 -14.65 13.72
C ASP A 47 0.68 -15.31 12.34
N HIS A 48 -0.43 -15.35 11.61
CA HIS A 48 -0.55 -16.05 10.33
C HIS A 48 -0.94 -15.11 9.18
N TYR A 49 -0.37 -15.38 8.00
CA TYR A 49 -0.73 -14.70 6.76
C TYR A 49 -2.20 -14.95 6.44
N SER A 50 -2.93 -13.89 6.08
CA SER A 50 -4.38 -13.94 5.94
C SER A 50 -4.87 -13.19 4.71
N ILE A 51 -6.18 -13.29 4.45
CA ILE A 51 -6.84 -12.49 3.41
C ILE A 51 -6.74 -10.98 3.67
N ALA A 52 -6.52 -10.55 4.91
CA ALA A 52 -6.29 -9.14 5.21
C ALA A 52 -4.98 -8.65 4.57
N ASP A 53 -3.92 -9.45 4.63
CA ASP A 53 -2.63 -9.14 4.01
C ASP A 53 -2.76 -9.16 2.48
N ILE A 54 -3.48 -10.15 1.93
CA ILE A 54 -3.77 -10.26 0.49
C ILE A 54 -4.53 -9.02 0.00
N ALA A 55 -5.51 -8.53 0.75
CA ALA A 55 -6.32 -7.38 0.37
C ALA A 55 -5.52 -6.06 0.43
N ALA A 56 -4.63 -5.93 1.41
CA ALA A 56 -3.86 -4.70 1.62
C ALA A 56 -2.62 -4.60 0.71
N TRP A 57 -1.94 -5.71 0.44
CA TRP A 57 -0.64 -5.69 -0.23
C TRP A 57 -0.64 -5.07 -1.63
N PRO A 58 -1.62 -5.34 -2.52
CA PRO A 58 -1.67 -4.70 -3.84
C PRO A 58 -1.79 -3.18 -3.78
N TRP A 59 -2.44 -2.65 -2.74
CA TRP A 59 -2.49 -1.20 -2.51
C TRP A 59 -1.13 -0.64 -2.09
N VAL A 60 -0.39 -1.35 -1.24
CA VAL A 60 0.97 -0.96 -0.84
C VAL A 60 1.97 -1.13 -1.98
N ASN A 61 1.80 -2.11 -2.86
CA ASN A 61 2.61 -2.27 -4.07
C ASN A 61 2.53 -1.05 -5.01
N CYS A 62 1.48 -0.22 -4.87
CA CYS A 62 1.34 1.05 -5.59
C CYS A 62 1.91 2.27 -4.82
N HIS A 63 2.69 2.10 -3.75
CA HIS A 63 3.13 3.19 -2.86
C HIS A 63 3.83 4.35 -3.60
N VAL A 64 4.64 4.06 -4.63
CA VAL A 64 5.32 5.10 -5.43
C VAL A 64 4.31 6.03 -6.09
N ARG A 65 3.24 5.47 -6.68
CA ARG A 65 2.15 6.25 -7.28
C ARG A 65 1.38 7.04 -6.23
N GLN A 66 1.37 6.59 -4.98
CA GLN A 66 0.72 7.29 -3.86
C GLN A 66 1.63 8.36 -3.23
N ARG A 67 2.82 8.61 -3.80
CA ARG A 67 3.84 9.52 -3.26
C ARG A 67 4.23 9.16 -1.82
N ILE A 68 4.36 7.85 -1.57
CA ILE A 68 4.79 7.29 -0.30
C ILE A 68 6.15 6.64 -0.46
N ASP A 69 7.09 7.09 0.37
CA ASP A 69 8.37 6.44 0.56
C ASP A 69 8.27 5.44 1.72
N LEU A 70 8.43 4.15 1.40
CA LEU A 70 8.36 3.05 2.37
C LEU A 70 9.52 3.08 3.37
N ALA A 71 10.62 3.79 3.11
CA ALA A 71 11.70 3.95 4.08
C ALA A 71 11.22 4.62 5.38
N ASN A 72 10.16 5.43 5.31
CA ASN A 72 9.52 6.04 6.49
C ASN A 72 8.64 5.08 7.30
N TYR A 73 8.38 3.88 6.78
CA TYR A 73 7.47 2.88 7.37
C TYR A 73 8.15 1.50 7.40
N PRO A 74 9.17 1.30 8.25
CA PRO A 74 10.04 0.12 8.21
C PRO A 74 9.30 -1.21 8.41
N ALA A 75 8.27 -1.26 9.25
CA ALA A 75 7.48 -2.47 9.45
C ALA A 75 6.64 -2.79 8.20
N VAL A 76 6.07 -1.77 7.55
CA VAL A 76 5.37 -1.93 6.27
C VAL A 76 6.34 -2.37 5.18
N HIS A 77 7.53 -1.77 5.10
CA HIS A 77 8.56 -2.14 4.13
C HIS A 77 8.94 -3.61 4.24
N ASN A 78 9.23 -4.09 5.46
CA ASN A 78 9.60 -5.49 5.70
C ASN A 78 8.46 -6.45 5.37
N TRP A 79 7.23 -6.13 5.77
CA TRP A 79 6.03 -6.91 5.42
C TRP A 79 5.80 -6.93 3.90
N TYR A 80 5.98 -5.80 3.22
CA TYR A 80 5.83 -5.67 1.78
C TYR A 80 6.83 -6.56 1.04
N GLU A 81 8.11 -6.50 1.38
CA GLU A 81 9.15 -7.34 0.77
C GLU A 81 8.93 -8.83 1.09
N ARG A 82 8.50 -9.16 2.31
CA ARG A 82 8.17 -10.55 2.69
C ARG A 82 7.07 -11.14 1.82
N ILE A 83 6.01 -10.37 1.52
CA ILE A 83 4.91 -10.85 0.66
C ILE A 83 5.33 -10.89 -0.81
N LYS A 84 6.10 -9.90 -1.26
CA LYS A 84 6.63 -9.83 -2.64
C LYS A 84 7.48 -11.06 -3.00
N GLN A 85 8.24 -11.58 -2.04
CA GLN A 85 9.07 -12.77 -2.21
C GLN A 85 8.29 -14.09 -2.21
N ARG A 86 6.98 -14.09 -1.92
CA ARG A 86 6.18 -15.32 -1.96
C ARG A 86 6.01 -15.79 -3.41
N PRO A 87 6.22 -17.09 -3.71
CA PRO A 87 6.06 -17.62 -5.08
C PRO A 87 4.72 -17.28 -5.72
N ALA A 88 3.62 -17.38 -4.96
CA ALA A 88 2.28 -17.05 -5.45
C ALA A 88 2.11 -15.56 -5.81
N THR A 89 2.80 -14.65 -5.10
CA THR A 89 2.79 -13.22 -5.42
C THR A 89 3.54 -12.98 -6.73
N ALA A 90 4.72 -13.59 -6.90
CA ALA A 90 5.48 -13.50 -8.15
C ALA A 90 4.68 -14.03 -9.34
N GLU A 91 4.03 -15.19 -9.19
CA GLU A 91 3.18 -15.76 -10.24
C GLU A 91 2.00 -14.84 -10.59
N ALA A 92 1.33 -14.27 -9.59
CA ALA A 92 0.24 -13.31 -9.82
C ALA A 92 0.72 -12.05 -10.55
N MET A 93 1.89 -11.51 -10.18
CA MET A 93 2.47 -10.34 -10.85
C MET A 93 2.85 -10.62 -12.30
N LEU A 94 3.37 -11.81 -12.60
CA LEU A 94 3.62 -12.24 -13.98
C LEU A 94 2.33 -12.32 -14.80
N LYS A 95 1.25 -12.85 -14.21
CA LYS A 95 -0.06 -12.91 -14.90
C LYS A 95 -0.62 -11.52 -15.21
N ILE A 96 -0.40 -10.53 -14.34
CA ILE A 96 -0.84 -9.15 -14.58
C ILE A 96 -0.09 -8.51 -15.75
N GLN A 97 1.18 -8.84 -15.99
CA GLN A 97 1.95 -8.28 -17.11
C GLN A 97 1.55 -8.82 -18.49
N LEU A 98 0.78 -9.92 -18.52
CA LEU A 98 0.31 -10.56 -19.75
C LEU A 98 -1.01 -9.96 -20.28
N TYR A 99 -1.55 -8.95 -19.60
CA TYR A 99 -2.78 -8.23 -19.96
C TYR A 99 -2.56 -6.72 -19.90
#